data_AF-A0A923WL93-F1
#
_entry.id   AF-A0A923WL93-F1
#
_cell.length_a   1.000
_cell.length_b   1.000
_cell.length_c   1.000
_cell.angle_alpha   90.00
_cell.angle_beta   90.00
_cell.angle_gamma   90.00
#
_symmetry.space_group_name_H-M   'P 1'
#
loop_
_entity.id
_entity.type
_entity.pdbx_description
1 polymer ?
#
loop_
_entity_poly.entity_id
_entity_poly.type
_entity_poly.pdbx_seq_one_letter_code
_entity_poly.pdbx_strand_id
1 'polypeptide(L)'
;MKMPKLKLLSAFIALLASSVAYAQQAQPVVTLIATGGTIAMKIDPVKKAPVPAISGEDLLTTVPEVAKYAKVEVNNLSNVPSDYMDPARWMQLTKAVQDALERPAVS
;
A
#
# COMPACT_ATOMS: atom_id res chain seq x y z
N MET A 1 17.82 11.03 52.72
CA MET A 1 18.16 11.52 51.36
C MET A 1 16.85 11.72 50.58
N LYS A 2 16.26 12.92 50.60
CA LYS A 2 14.99 13.24 49.91
C LYS A 2 15.31 13.65 48.47
N MET A 3 15.07 12.79 47.47
CA MET A 3 15.13 13.23 46.08
C MET A 3 14.02 14.28 45.82
N PRO A 4 14.32 15.37 45.10
CA PRO A 4 13.37 16.46 44.90
C PRO A 4 12.23 15.99 43.99
N LYS A 5 10.98 16.16 44.44
CA LYS A 5 9.74 15.78 43.72
C LYS A 5 9.69 16.30 42.27
N LEU A 6 10.44 17.37 41.96
CA LEU A 6 10.55 17.99 40.64
C LEU A 6 11.30 17.12 39.61
N LYS A 7 12.32 16.35 40.03
CA LYS A 7 13.06 15.43 39.12
C LYS A 7 12.26 14.17 38.78
N LEU A 8 11.33 13.78 39.65
CA LEU A 8 10.46 12.63 39.46
C LEU A 8 9.37 12.92 38.42
N LEU A 9 8.86 14.15 38.42
CA LEU A 9 7.84 14.61 37.46
C LEU A 9 8.39 14.74 36.04
N SER A 10 9.61 15.27 35.89
CA SER A 10 10.28 15.39 34.58
C SER A 10 10.64 14.04 33.96
N ALA A 11 11.01 13.05 34.79
CA ALA A 11 11.28 11.68 34.33
C ALA A 11 10.00 10.97 33.85
N PHE A 12 8.86 11.25 34.49
CA PHE A 12 7.57 10.70 34.10
C PHE A 12 7.07 11.28 32.76
N ILE A 13 7.26 12.59 32.55
CA ILE A 13 6.92 13.27 31.29
C ILE A 13 7.80 12.75 30.14
N ALA A 14 9.10 12.54 30.37
CA ALA A 14 10.00 11.98 29.36
C ALA A 14 9.64 10.53 28.97
N LEU A 15 9.16 9.72 29.92
CA LEU A 15 8.72 8.34 29.70
C LEU A 15 7.39 8.26 28.93
N LEU A 16 6.48 9.20 29.19
CA LEU A 16 5.24 9.36 28.42
C LEU A 16 5.50 9.87 27.00
N ALA A 17 6.43 10.81 26.81
CA ALA A 17 6.79 11.31 25.48
C ALA A 17 7.44 10.24 24.59
N SER A 18 8.29 9.39 25.17
CA SER A 18 8.97 8.31 24.45
C SER A 18 8.03 7.15 24.08
N SER A 19 7.00 6.87 24.88
CA SER A 19 5.97 5.87 24.55
C SER A 19 5.02 6.34 23.44
N VAL A 20 4.69 7.63 23.37
CA VAL A 20 3.89 8.20 22.26
C VAL A 20 4.69 8.19 20.94
N ALA A 21 5.99 8.49 20.98
CA ALA A 21 6.85 8.44 19.80
C ALA A 21 7.05 7.01 19.24
N TYR A 22 7.06 5.99 20.12
CA TYR A 22 7.14 4.59 19.70
C TYR A 22 5.83 4.05 19.12
N ALA A 23 4.69 4.60 19.55
CA ALA A 23 3.37 4.21 19.07
C ALA A 23 3.05 4.72 17.65
N GLN A 24 3.85 5.64 17.11
CA GLN A 24 3.59 6.31 15.84
C GLN A 24 4.76 6.16 14.85
N GLN A 25 5.26 4.94 14.63
CA GLN A 25 5.94 4.69 13.36
C GLN A 25 4.89 4.74 12.26
N ALA A 26 4.96 5.77 11.41
CA ALA A 26 4.07 5.88 10.27
C ALA A 26 4.21 4.62 9.40
N GLN A 27 3.08 4.00 9.05
CA GLN A 27 3.08 2.85 8.17
C GLN A 27 3.76 3.21 6.83
N PRO A 28 4.54 2.29 6.23
CA PRO A 28 5.12 2.51 4.92
C PRO A 28 4.01 2.80 3.90
N VAL A 29 4.30 3.69 2.96
CA VAL A 29 3.38 3.95 1.83
C VAL A 29 3.80 3.04 0.68
N VAL A 30 2.86 2.22 0.22
CA VAL A 30 3.11 1.25 -0.86
C VAL A 30 2.21 1.60 -2.03
N THR A 31 2.76 1.65 -3.25
CA THR A 31 1.97 1.83 -4.46
C THR A 31 1.65 0.47 -5.09
N LEU A 32 0.36 0.12 -5.19
CA LEU A 32 -0.14 -1.02 -5.93
C LEU A 32 -0.37 -0.61 -7.39
N ILE A 33 0.55 -0.96 -8.28
CA ILE A 33 0.39 -0.75 -9.73
C ILE A 33 -0.35 -1.96 -10.33
N ALA A 34 -1.65 -1.82 -10.57
CA ALA A 34 -2.49 -2.87 -11.13
C ALA A 34 -2.40 -2.90 -12.67
N THR A 35 -2.10 -4.07 -13.22
CA THR A 35 -1.94 -4.30 -14.67
C THR A 35 -2.98 -5.27 -15.27
N GLY A 36 -3.68 -6.01 -14.42
CA GLY A 36 -4.66 -7.03 -14.79
C GLY A 36 -4.22 -8.43 -14.35
N GLY A 37 -4.24 -9.38 -15.29
CA GLY A 37 -3.98 -10.80 -15.03
C GLY A 37 -5.10 -11.51 -14.27
N THR A 38 -4.93 -12.81 -14.04
CA THR A 38 -5.99 -13.69 -13.49
C THR A 38 -6.57 -13.21 -12.17
N ILE A 39 -5.76 -12.58 -11.30
CA ILE A 39 -6.23 -12.04 -10.02
C ILE A 39 -7.31 -10.95 -10.19
N ALA A 40 -7.27 -10.23 -11.32
CA ALA A 40 -8.20 -9.14 -11.64
C ALA A 40 -9.37 -9.57 -12.56
N MET A 41 -9.54 -10.87 -12.80
CA MET A 41 -10.55 -11.42 -13.70
C MET A 41 -11.74 -12.02 -12.97
N LYS A 42 -12.92 -11.98 -13.59
CA LYS A 42 -14.12 -12.73 -13.17
C LYS A 42 -14.60 -13.62 -14.31
N ILE A 43 -15.28 -14.70 -13.98
CA ILE A 43 -15.95 -15.52 -14.99
C ILE A 43 -17.22 -14.80 -15.44
N ASP A 44 -17.27 -14.44 -16.73
CA ASP A 44 -18.48 -13.90 -17.35
C ASP A 44 -19.58 -14.99 -17.31
N PRO A 45 -20.74 -14.72 -16.69
CA PRO A 45 -21.78 -15.72 -16.49
C PRO A 45 -22.41 -16.21 -17.80
N VAL A 46 -22.34 -15.40 -18.87
CA VAL A 46 -22.86 -15.69 -20.21
C VAL A 46 -21.81 -16.40 -21.05
N LYS A 47 -20.61 -15.81 -21.16
CA LYS A 47 -19.52 -16.35 -22.01
C LYS A 47 -18.80 -17.54 -21.41
N LYS A 48 -18.97 -17.81 -20.10
CA LYS A 48 -18.26 -18.84 -19.33
C LYS A 48 -16.73 -18.74 -19.47
N ALA A 49 -16.22 -17.53 -19.68
CA ALA A 49 -14.81 -17.24 -19.89
C ALA A 49 -14.33 -16.18 -18.90
N PRO A 50 -13.05 -16.19 -18.50
CA PRO A 50 -12.49 -15.15 -17.65
C PRO A 50 -12.42 -13.83 -18.42
N VAL A 51 -12.90 -12.76 -17.82
CA VAL A 51 -12.86 -11.39 -18.36
C VAL A 51 -12.28 -10.42 -17.33
N PRO A 52 -11.49 -9.41 -17.75
CA PRO A 52 -11.04 -8.33 -16.86
C PRO A 52 -12.23 -7.63 -16.21
N ALA A 53 -12.28 -7.57 -14.88
CA ALA A 53 -13.48 -7.08 -14.18
C ALA A 53 -13.25 -6.48 -12.79
N ILE A 54 -12.02 -6.52 -12.26
CA ILE A 54 -11.71 -6.12 -10.88
C ILE A 54 -10.63 -5.03 -10.91
N SER A 55 -10.84 -3.92 -10.21
CA SER A 55 -9.82 -2.87 -10.04
C SER A 55 -8.84 -3.20 -8.90
N GLY A 56 -7.73 -2.46 -8.79
CA GLY A 56 -6.83 -2.59 -7.65
C GLY A 56 -7.50 -2.25 -6.31
N GLU A 57 -8.41 -1.28 -6.29
CA GLU A 57 -9.22 -0.95 -5.12
C GLU A 57 -10.14 -2.11 -4.73
N ASP A 58 -10.84 -2.69 -5.71
CA ASP A 58 -11.69 -3.86 -5.47
C ASP A 58 -10.87 -5.01 -4.87
N LEU A 59 -9.65 -5.25 -5.35
CA LEU A 59 -8.76 -6.26 -4.77
C LEU A 59 -8.44 -5.95 -3.30
N LEU A 60 -8.14 -4.69 -2.96
CA LEU A 60 -7.90 -4.29 -1.57
C LEU A 60 -9.13 -4.49 -0.68
N THR A 61 -10.36 -4.33 -1.21
CA THR A 61 -11.57 -4.62 -0.44
C THR A 61 -11.70 -6.09 -0.07
N THR A 62 -11.13 -7.00 -0.87
CA THR A 62 -11.13 -8.45 -0.56
C THR A 62 -10.10 -8.83 0.51
N VAL A 63 -9.11 -7.98 0.77
CA VAL A 63 -8.04 -8.23 1.75
C VAL A 63 -7.80 -6.99 2.64
N PRO A 64 -8.78 -6.58 3.46
CA PRO A 64 -8.68 -5.37 4.29
C PRO A 64 -7.55 -5.42 5.32
N GLU A 65 -7.11 -6.63 5.68
CA GLU A 65 -5.99 -6.91 6.58
C GLU A 65 -4.67 -6.23 6.15
N VAL A 66 -4.49 -5.96 4.86
CA VAL A 66 -3.30 -5.28 4.31
C VAL A 66 -3.08 -3.90 4.94
N ALA A 67 -4.16 -3.21 5.34
CA ALA A 67 -4.09 -1.91 5.99
C ALA A 67 -3.39 -1.94 7.37
N LYS A 68 -3.16 -3.12 7.97
CA LYS A 68 -2.35 -3.26 9.19
C LYS A 68 -0.86 -3.05 8.93
N TYR A 69 -0.41 -3.29 7.68
CA TYR A 69 1.01 -3.31 7.33
C TYR A 69 1.46 -2.07 6.58
N ALA A 70 0.60 -1.49 5.74
CA ALA A 70 0.98 -0.36 4.88
C ALA A 70 -0.23 0.52 4.55
N LYS A 71 0.05 1.80 4.30
CA LYS A 71 -0.87 2.66 3.57
C LYS A 71 -0.72 2.36 2.09
N VAL A 72 -1.66 1.60 1.52
CA VAL A 72 -1.62 1.23 0.10
C VAL A 72 -2.35 2.27 -0.74
N GLU A 73 -1.68 2.76 -1.78
CA GLU A 73 -2.23 3.65 -2.80
C GLU A 73 -2.30 2.90 -4.13
N VAL A 74 -3.41 3.00 -4.85
CA VAL A 74 -3.64 2.21 -6.07
C VAL A 74 -3.37 3.05 -7.32
N ASN A 75 -2.68 2.45 -8.28
CA ASN A 75 -2.52 2.94 -9.65
C ASN A 75 -3.03 1.87 -10.63
N ASN A 76 -4.23 2.07 -11.17
CA ASN A 76 -4.79 1.19 -12.20
C ASN A 76 -4.19 1.52 -13.58
N LEU A 77 -2.98 1.01 -13.85
CA LEU A 77 -2.24 1.28 -15.08
C LEU A 77 -2.86 0.59 -16.31
N SER A 78 -3.24 -0.68 -16.16
CA SER A 78 -3.91 -1.44 -17.22
C SER A 78 -4.80 -2.53 -16.64
N ASN A 79 -5.64 -3.14 -17.48
CA ASN A 79 -6.42 -4.31 -17.09
C ASN A 79 -6.54 -5.29 -18.27
N VAL A 80 -5.47 -6.05 -18.50
CA VAL A 80 -5.39 -7.02 -19.59
C VAL A 80 -4.93 -8.39 -19.08
N PRO A 81 -5.24 -9.49 -19.78
CA PRO A 81 -4.56 -10.77 -19.55
C PRO A 81 -3.04 -10.61 -19.71
N SER A 82 -2.25 -11.40 -18.98
CA SER A 82 -0.78 -11.36 -19.08
C SER A 82 -0.28 -11.59 -20.51
N ASP A 83 -0.98 -12.43 -21.27
CA ASP A 83 -0.64 -12.78 -22.65
C ASP A 83 -0.82 -11.60 -23.63
N TYR A 84 -1.52 -10.55 -23.19
CA TYR A 84 -1.82 -9.34 -23.95
C TYR A 84 -0.90 -8.18 -23.53
N MET A 85 0.06 -8.43 -22.64
CA MET A 85 1.15 -7.49 -22.37
C MET A 85 2.04 -7.39 -23.61
N ASP A 86 2.48 -6.18 -23.90
CA ASP A 86 3.26 -5.85 -25.09
C ASP A 86 4.38 -4.85 -24.73
N PRO A 87 5.35 -4.62 -25.63
CA PRO A 87 6.45 -3.70 -25.37
C PRO A 87 6.02 -2.28 -24.99
N ALA A 88 4.92 -1.76 -25.55
CA ALA A 88 4.44 -0.43 -25.20
C ALA A 88 3.93 -0.37 -23.75
N ARG A 89 3.22 -1.42 -23.30
CA ARG A 89 2.78 -1.56 -21.91
C ARG A 89 3.93 -1.78 -20.95
N TRP A 90 4.98 -2.48 -21.35
CA TRP A 90 6.19 -2.62 -20.51
C TRP A 90 6.87 -1.27 -20.27
N MET A 91 6.95 -0.43 -21.31
CA MET A 91 7.49 0.92 -21.17
C MET A 91 6.62 1.79 -20.26
N GLN A 92 5.29 1.70 -20.37
CA GLN A 92 4.37 2.39 -19.46
C GLN A 92 4.52 1.92 -18.02
N LEU A 93 4.65 0.60 -17.79
CA LEU A 93 4.87 0.02 -16.47
C LEU A 93 6.20 0.48 -15.87
N THR A 94 7.26 0.46 -16.67
CA THR A 94 8.58 0.95 -16.24
C THR A 94 8.49 2.39 -15.79
N LYS A 95 7.85 3.26 -16.59
CA LYS A 95 7.65 4.66 -16.22
C LYS A 95 6.83 4.80 -14.94
N ALA A 96 5.71 4.09 -14.81
CA ALA A 96 4.86 4.16 -13.63
C ALA A 96 5.60 3.73 -12.34
N VAL A 97 6.49 2.73 -12.43
CA VAL A 97 7.33 2.29 -11.31
C VAL A 97 8.36 3.37 -10.95
N GLN A 98 9.04 3.95 -11.93
CA GLN A 98 10.02 5.02 -11.68
C GLN A 98 9.34 6.24 -11.05
N ASP A 99 8.23 6.71 -11.63
CA ASP A 99 7.44 7.82 -11.10
C ASP A 99 6.96 7.55 -9.66
N ALA A 100 6.65 6.29 -9.32
CA ALA A 100 6.27 5.91 -7.95
C ALA A 100 7.47 5.95 -6.98
N LEU A 101 8.62 5.45 -7.40
CA LEU A 101 9.85 5.41 -6.58
C LEU A 101 10.49 6.79 -6.39
N GLU A 102 10.25 7.74 -7.30
CA GLU A 102 10.69 9.13 -7.15
C GLU A 102 9.93 9.88 -6.04
N ARG A 103 8.76 9.38 -5.62
CA ARG A 103 7.96 10.00 -4.56
C ARG A 103 8.59 9.69 -3.19
N PRO A 104 9.07 10.69 -2.43
CA PRO A 104 9.73 10.44 -1.14
C PRO A 104 8.84 9.81 -0.07
N ALA A 105 7.52 9.87 -0.26
CA ALA A 105 6.56 9.24 0.64
C ALA A 105 6.47 7.72 0.44
N VAL A 106 6.76 7.22 -0.77
CA VAL A 106 6.70 5.79 -1.10
C VAL A 106 7.95 5.10 -0.53
N SER A 107 7.73 3.98 0.16
CA SER A 107 8.76 3.21 0.85
C SER A 107 9.34 2.09 -0.02
#